data_AF-A0A0T5X7V8-F1
#
_entry.id   AF-A0A0T5X7V8-F1
#
_cell.length_a   1.000
_cell.length_b   1.000
_cell.length_c   1.000
_cell.angle_alpha   90.00
_cell.angle_beta   90.00
_cell.angle_gamma   90.00
#
_symmetry.space_group_name_H-M   'P 1'
#
loop_
_entity.id
_entity.type
_entity.pdbx_description
1 polymer ?
#
loop_
_entity_poly.entity_id
_entity_poly.type
_entity_poly.pdbx_seq_one_letter_code
_entity_poly.pdbx_strand_id
1 'polypeptide(L)'
;VNPTSVMGASKRIAEMVVRNIASKAKPDQTFVSVRFGNVLGSRGSVIPIFKRQIASGGPVTVTHPEMKRYFMTIPEAAQLVLQAAALPYNGKVYVLDMGEPVKIKNLAEDLIKLSGFTPYQDIDIVYTGLRPGEKLFEELLMAEEGTVESPHEKIFIANQNGIDESFEEKLEYLLRVAQDGDKEEILSVIKMIVPTFRARLEDSAMDISRLS
;
A
#
# COMPACT_ATOMS: atom_id res chain seq x y z
N VAL A 1 1.77 8.45 3.73
CA VAL A 1 0.50 7.75 3.36
C VAL A 1 -0.52 7.76 4.50
N ASN A 2 -1.76 8.22 4.26
CA ASN A 2 -2.80 8.41 5.29
C ASN A 2 -3.49 7.06 5.47
N PRO A 3 -3.10 6.25 6.49
CA PRO A 3 -3.51 4.87 6.53
C PRO A 3 -4.96 4.78 6.97
N THR A 4 -5.74 4.00 6.21
CA THR A 4 -7.14 3.66 6.52
C THR A 4 -7.30 2.24 7.02
N SER A 5 -6.19 1.49 7.13
CA SER A 5 -6.13 0.10 7.57
C SER A 5 -4.94 -0.13 8.49
N VAL A 6 -5.04 -1.14 9.36
CA VAL A 6 -3.96 -1.54 10.28
C VAL A 6 -2.70 -1.91 9.50
N MET A 7 -2.83 -2.57 8.35
CA MET A 7 -1.69 -2.88 7.46
C MET A 7 -1.00 -1.61 6.94
N GLY A 8 -1.77 -0.59 6.55
CA GLY A 8 -1.19 0.69 6.13
C GLY A 8 -0.49 1.39 7.30
N ALA A 9 -1.09 1.35 8.49
CA ALA A 9 -0.54 1.98 9.68
C ALA A 9 0.76 1.28 10.14
N SER A 10 0.82 -0.06 10.11
CA SER A 10 2.03 -0.80 10.46
C SER A 10 3.18 -0.51 9.49
N LYS A 11 2.92 -0.37 8.18
CA LYS A 11 3.94 0.08 7.22
C LYS A 11 4.44 1.48 7.54
N ARG A 12 3.55 2.42 7.91
CA ARG A 12 3.96 3.77 8.32
C ARG A 12 4.82 3.75 9.59
N ILE A 13 4.46 2.94 10.58
CA ILE A 13 5.28 2.76 11.78
C ILE A 13 6.65 2.18 11.41
N ALA A 14 6.71 1.20 10.50
CA ALA A 14 7.97 0.64 10.02
C ALA A 14 8.86 1.71 9.34
N GLU A 15 8.31 2.62 8.54
CA GLU A 15 9.06 3.76 8.00
C GLU A 15 9.65 4.64 9.11
N MET A 16 8.88 4.89 10.18
CA MET A 16 9.34 5.66 11.34
C MET A 16 10.47 4.92 12.08
N VAL A 17 10.38 3.60 12.23
CA VAL A 17 11.47 2.77 12.78
C VAL A 17 12.75 2.91 11.97
N VAL A 18 12.67 2.73 10.64
CA VAL A 18 13.84 2.84 9.75
C VAL A 18 14.51 4.20 9.89
N ARG A 19 13.73 5.28 9.95
CA ARG A 19 14.23 6.64 10.14
C ARG A 19 14.81 6.90 11.52
N ASN A 20 14.22 6.34 12.56
CA ASN A 20 14.75 6.43 13.93
C ASN A 20 16.09 5.70 14.05
N ILE A 21 16.26 4.56 13.37
CA ILE A 21 17.55 3.88 13.28
C ILE A 21 18.53 4.74 12.46
N ALA A 22 18.06 5.32 11.35
CA ALA A 22 18.88 6.19 10.51
C ALA A 22 19.47 7.39 11.26
N SER A 23 18.73 8.02 12.19
CA SER A 23 19.23 9.16 12.97
C SER A 23 20.35 8.79 13.94
N LYS A 24 20.47 7.50 14.29
CA LYS A 24 21.49 6.94 15.19
C LYS A 24 22.60 6.20 14.42
N ALA A 25 22.53 6.18 13.09
CA ALA A 25 23.43 5.44 12.22
C ALA A 25 24.83 6.08 12.18
N LYS A 26 25.86 5.24 12.01
CA LYS A 26 27.23 5.71 11.76
C LYS A 26 27.34 6.32 10.34
N PRO A 27 28.38 7.13 10.05
CA PRO A 27 28.55 7.75 8.73
C PRO A 27 28.62 6.78 7.54
N ASP A 28 29.00 5.52 7.77
CA ASP A 28 29.10 4.45 6.77
C ASP A 28 27.83 3.59 6.66
N GLN A 29 26.75 3.97 7.36
CA GLN A 29 25.50 3.23 7.40
C GLN A 29 24.34 4.05 6.84
N THR A 30 23.59 3.45 5.91
CA THR A 30 22.45 4.08 5.25
C THR A 30 21.20 3.22 5.43
N PHE A 31 20.14 3.86 5.93
CA PHE A 31 18.83 3.25 6.12
C PHE A 31 17.78 4.10 5.42
N VAL A 32 17.05 3.50 4.49
CA VAL A 32 16.05 4.19 3.65
C VAL A 32 14.81 3.34 3.51
N SER A 33 13.67 3.97 3.24
CA SER A 33 12.44 3.27 2.82
C SER A 33 12.09 3.69 1.40
N VAL A 34 11.51 2.78 0.62
CA VAL A 34 11.06 3.05 -0.75
C VAL A 34 9.58 2.74 -0.86
N ARG A 35 8.79 3.71 -1.33
CA ARG A 35 7.37 3.57 -1.61
C ARG A 35 7.14 3.39 -3.10
N PHE A 36 6.33 2.41 -3.43
CA PHE A 36 5.84 2.16 -4.78
C PHE A 36 4.50 1.43 -4.71
N GLY A 37 3.73 1.53 -5.79
CA GLY A 37 2.39 0.95 -5.90
C GLY A 37 2.40 -0.55 -6.14
N ASN A 38 1.39 -1.04 -6.86
CA ASN A 38 1.29 -2.44 -7.19
C ASN A 38 2.40 -2.91 -8.14
N VAL A 39 2.80 -4.17 -7.96
CA VAL A 39 3.73 -4.84 -8.88
C VAL A 39 2.97 -5.89 -9.69
N LEU A 40 3.10 -5.81 -11.02
CA LEU A 40 2.44 -6.70 -11.97
C LEU A 40 2.82 -8.16 -11.70
N GLY A 41 1.80 -9.03 -11.60
CA GLY A 41 1.99 -10.48 -11.45
C GLY A 41 2.56 -10.91 -10.09
N SER A 42 2.64 -10.01 -9.11
CA SER A 42 3.05 -10.37 -7.75
C SER A 42 2.08 -11.36 -7.09
N ARG A 43 2.60 -12.17 -6.15
CA ARG A 43 1.80 -13.16 -5.41
C ARG A 43 0.65 -12.47 -4.67
N GLY A 44 -0.57 -13.01 -4.82
CA GLY A 44 -1.78 -12.44 -4.20
C GLY A 44 -2.31 -11.16 -4.86
N SER A 45 -1.72 -10.71 -5.97
CA SER A 45 -2.25 -9.56 -6.71
C SER A 45 -3.51 -9.93 -7.52
N VAL A 46 -4.15 -8.89 -8.06
CA VAL A 46 -5.39 -9.01 -8.83
C VAL A 46 -5.22 -9.82 -10.13
N ILE A 47 -4.04 -9.77 -10.76
CA ILE A 47 -3.79 -10.43 -12.05
C ILE A 47 -3.90 -11.95 -11.96
N PRO A 48 -3.21 -12.64 -11.02
CA PRO A 48 -3.43 -14.07 -10.79
C PRO A 48 -4.88 -14.45 -10.48
N ILE A 49 -5.63 -13.58 -9.80
CA ILE A 49 -7.05 -13.83 -9.50
C ILE A 49 -7.86 -13.80 -10.79
N PHE A 50 -7.69 -12.76 -11.62
CA PHE A 50 -8.39 -12.65 -12.91
C PHE A 50 -8.04 -13.80 -13.84
N LYS A 51 -6.76 -14.19 -13.95
CA LYS A 51 -6.35 -15.35 -14.75
C LYS A 51 -7.04 -16.64 -14.31
N ARG A 52 -7.16 -16.88 -13.00
CA ARG A 52 -7.90 -18.06 -12.49
C ARG A 52 -9.40 -17.99 -12.78
N GLN A 53 -10.01 -16.82 -12.62
CA GLN A 53 -11.43 -16.61 -12.94
C GLN A 53 -11.70 -16.85 -14.43
N ILE A 54 -10.86 -16.30 -15.31
CA ILE A 54 -10.96 -16.49 -16.77
C ILE A 54 -10.80 -17.97 -17.14
N ALA A 55 -9.78 -18.64 -16.61
CA ALA A 55 -9.57 -20.07 -16.84
C ALA A 55 -10.72 -20.96 -16.31
N SER A 56 -11.51 -20.45 -15.36
CA SER A 56 -12.69 -21.14 -14.81
C SER A 56 -14.00 -20.78 -15.54
N GLY A 57 -13.95 -19.96 -16.60
CA GLY A 57 -15.13 -19.52 -17.35
C GLY A 57 -15.79 -18.22 -16.85
N GLY A 58 -15.19 -17.55 -15.87
CA GLY A 58 -15.71 -16.31 -15.29
C GLY A 58 -16.84 -16.49 -14.27
N PRO A 59 -17.51 -15.40 -13.87
CA PRO A 59 -17.20 -14.01 -14.21
C PRO A 59 -15.90 -13.51 -13.55
N VAL A 60 -15.32 -12.44 -14.10
CA VAL A 60 -14.21 -11.72 -13.45
C VAL A 60 -14.77 -10.72 -12.44
N THR A 61 -14.26 -10.73 -11.22
CA THR A 61 -14.77 -9.87 -10.14
C THR A 61 -13.93 -8.61 -9.98
N VAL A 62 -14.49 -7.44 -10.27
CA VAL A 62 -13.81 -6.15 -10.09
C VAL A 62 -14.44 -5.42 -8.90
N THR A 63 -13.64 -4.80 -8.03
CA THR A 63 -14.16 -4.13 -6.84
C THR A 63 -15.09 -2.96 -7.18
N HIS A 64 -14.66 -2.08 -8.08
CA HIS A 64 -15.40 -0.87 -8.46
C HIS A 64 -15.01 -0.42 -9.88
N PRO A 65 -15.95 0.08 -10.72
CA PRO A 65 -15.68 0.48 -12.10
C PRO A 65 -14.61 1.56 -12.23
N GLU A 66 -14.60 2.52 -11.32
CA GLU A 66 -13.64 3.64 -11.31
C GLU A 66 -12.35 3.38 -10.53
N MET A 67 -12.12 2.15 -10.04
CA MET A 67 -10.92 1.83 -9.29
C MET A 67 -9.68 1.92 -10.17
N LYS A 68 -8.68 2.69 -9.73
CA LYS A 68 -7.37 2.79 -10.39
C LYS A 68 -6.22 2.42 -9.45
N ARG A 69 -5.18 1.81 -10.00
CA ARG A 69 -3.95 1.45 -9.28
C ARG A 69 -2.73 1.77 -10.12
N TYR A 70 -1.63 2.08 -9.45
CA TYR A 70 -0.33 2.23 -10.09
C TYR A 70 0.32 0.87 -10.27
N PHE A 71 0.91 0.63 -11.44
CA PHE A 71 1.56 -0.65 -11.72
C PHE A 71 2.96 -0.45 -12.26
N MET A 72 3.86 -1.30 -11.79
CA MET A 72 5.23 -1.41 -12.29
C MET A 72 5.57 -2.90 -12.46
N THR A 73 6.52 -3.21 -13.35
CA THR A 73 7.00 -4.59 -13.49
C THR A 73 7.91 -4.98 -12.32
N ILE A 74 8.05 -6.27 -12.02
CA ILE A 74 8.96 -6.75 -10.98
C ILE A 74 10.41 -6.30 -11.23
N PRO A 75 10.99 -6.46 -12.45
CA PRO A 75 12.37 -6.06 -12.69
C PRO A 75 12.58 -4.56 -12.53
N GLU A 76 11.63 -3.74 -13.00
CA GLU A 76 11.70 -2.28 -12.86
C GLU A 76 11.66 -1.84 -11.39
N ALA A 77 10.73 -2.40 -10.59
CA ALA A 77 10.64 -2.10 -9.17
C ALA A 77 11.91 -2.52 -8.42
N ALA A 78 12.43 -3.71 -8.70
CA ALA A 78 13.66 -4.20 -8.08
C ALA A 78 14.87 -3.32 -8.44
N GLN A 79 14.99 -2.93 -9.71
CA GLN A 79 16.07 -2.05 -10.18
C GLN A 79 16.02 -0.69 -9.49
N LEU A 80 14.86 -0.04 -9.45
CA LEU A 80 14.70 1.27 -8.83
C LEU A 80 14.94 1.24 -7.32
N VAL A 81 14.55 0.16 -6.63
CA VAL A 81 14.85 -0.02 -5.20
C VAL A 81 16.35 -0.11 -4.94
N LEU A 82 17.09 -0.86 -5.76
CA LEU A 82 18.55 -0.96 -5.64
C LEU A 82 19.23 0.38 -5.93
N GLN A 83 18.75 1.10 -6.95
CA GLN A 83 19.26 2.44 -7.28
C GLN A 83 18.96 3.44 -6.16
N ALA A 84 17.77 3.39 -5.56
CA ALA A 84 17.41 4.21 -4.41
C ALA A 84 18.32 3.95 -3.21
N ALA A 85 18.68 2.69 -2.94
CA ALA A 85 19.60 2.32 -1.87
C ALA A 85 21.04 2.79 -2.10
N ALA A 86 21.43 3.05 -3.36
CA ALA A 86 22.75 3.57 -3.71
C ALA A 86 22.84 5.11 -3.62
N LEU A 87 21.73 5.81 -3.37
CA LEU A 87 21.74 7.26 -3.22
C LEU A 87 22.39 7.68 -1.89
N PRO A 88 23.05 8.85 -1.82
CA PRO A 88 23.87 9.25 -0.67
C PRO A 88 23.05 9.77 0.53
N TYR A 89 21.73 9.58 0.55
CA TYR A 89 20.86 10.20 1.56
C TYR A 89 20.35 9.17 2.58
N ASN A 90 20.81 9.31 3.82
CA ASN A 90 20.33 8.49 4.93
C ASN A 90 18.99 9.00 5.51
N GLY A 91 18.17 8.08 6.02
CA GLY A 91 16.91 8.39 6.70
C GLY A 91 15.82 8.97 5.81
N LYS A 92 15.95 8.82 4.49
CA LYS A 92 14.97 9.29 3.52
C LYS A 92 13.94 8.22 3.18
N VAL A 93 12.76 8.70 2.79
CA VAL A 93 11.75 7.87 2.16
C VAL A 93 11.64 8.29 0.72
N TYR A 94 12.03 7.36 -0.15
CA TYR A 94 11.94 7.52 -1.58
C TYR A 94 10.55 7.13 -2.08
N VAL A 95 10.09 7.81 -3.12
CA VAL A 95 8.84 7.51 -3.82
C VAL A 95 9.17 7.32 -5.27
N LEU A 96 8.83 6.15 -5.82
CA LEU A 96 9.09 5.85 -7.22
C LEU A 96 8.04 6.53 -8.11
N ASP A 97 8.49 7.01 -9.26
CA ASP A 97 7.59 7.34 -10.36
C ASP A 97 6.96 6.05 -10.90
N MET A 98 5.64 5.97 -10.83
CA MET A 98 4.87 4.81 -11.28
C MET A 98 4.15 5.07 -12.61
N GLY A 99 4.36 6.24 -13.22
CA GLY A 99 3.64 6.65 -14.43
C GLY A 99 2.13 6.81 -14.19
N GLU A 100 1.34 6.54 -15.22
CA GLU A 100 -0.11 6.73 -15.20
C GLU A 100 -0.86 5.56 -14.50
N PRO A 101 -1.85 5.85 -13.65
CA PRO A 101 -2.61 4.81 -12.97
C PRO A 101 -3.58 4.10 -13.94
N VAL A 102 -3.68 2.78 -13.82
CA VAL A 102 -4.49 1.91 -14.69
C VAL A 102 -5.84 1.62 -14.04
N LYS A 103 -6.94 1.73 -14.82
CA LYS A 103 -8.27 1.26 -14.38
C LYS A 103 -8.28 -0.26 -14.25
N ILE A 104 -8.69 -0.77 -13.10
CA ILE A 104 -8.76 -2.23 -12.85
C ILE A 104 -9.77 -2.92 -13.78
N LYS A 105 -10.85 -2.23 -14.15
CA LYS A 105 -11.80 -2.69 -15.18
C LYS A 105 -11.09 -2.94 -16.52
N ASN A 106 -10.30 -1.98 -17.00
CA ASN A 106 -9.60 -2.11 -18.28
C ASN A 106 -8.59 -3.26 -18.23
N LEU A 107 -7.87 -3.40 -17.11
CA LEU A 107 -6.95 -4.53 -16.89
C LEU A 107 -7.68 -5.89 -16.98
N ALA A 108 -8.90 -6.00 -16.43
CA ALA A 108 -9.71 -7.21 -16.55
C ALA A 108 -10.11 -7.48 -18.01
N GLU A 109 -10.60 -6.47 -18.73
CA GLU A 109 -10.98 -6.56 -20.14
C GLU A 109 -9.80 -6.99 -21.02
N ASP A 110 -8.62 -6.41 -20.80
CA ASP A 110 -7.42 -6.74 -21.56
C ASP A 110 -6.97 -8.18 -21.30
N LEU A 111 -7.06 -8.67 -20.06
CA LEU A 111 -6.74 -10.06 -19.75
C LEU A 111 -7.73 -11.05 -20.36
N ILE A 112 -9.02 -10.71 -20.44
CA ILE A 112 -10.03 -11.52 -21.12
C ILE A 112 -9.68 -11.64 -22.62
N LYS A 113 -9.41 -10.50 -23.28
CA LYS A 113 -9.01 -10.45 -24.70
C LYS A 113 -7.73 -11.25 -24.98
N LEU A 114 -6.69 -11.05 -24.15
CA LEU A 114 -5.42 -11.77 -24.27
C LEU A 114 -5.55 -13.28 -24.04
N SER A 115 -6.65 -13.72 -23.40
CA SER A 115 -6.96 -15.13 -23.19
C SER A 115 -7.80 -15.73 -24.34
N GLY A 116 -8.10 -14.96 -25.39
CA GLY A 116 -8.86 -15.40 -26.56
C GLY A 116 -10.38 -15.25 -26.44
N PHE A 117 -10.87 -14.51 -25.44
CA PHE A 117 -12.29 -14.30 -25.18
C PHE A 117 -12.70 -12.84 -25.41
N THR A 118 -13.99 -12.60 -25.61
CA THR A 118 -14.60 -11.27 -25.80
C THR A 118 -15.29 -10.82 -24.50
N PRO A 119 -14.86 -9.71 -23.87
CA PRO A 119 -15.50 -9.21 -22.65
C PRO A 119 -16.99 -8.92 -22.85
N TYR A 120 -17.82 -9.27 -21.86
CA TYR A 120 -19.29 -9.10 -21.86
C TYR A 120 -20.04 -9.90 -22.95
N GLN A 121 -19.35 -10.79 -23.66
CA GLN A 121 -19.95 -11.75 -24.58
C GLN A 121 -19.61 -13.17 -24.16
N ASP A 122 -18.32 -13.46 -23.96
CA ASP A 122 -17.85 -14.76 -23.50
C ASP A 122 -17.65 -14.80 -21.99
N ILE A 123 -17.19 -13.68 -21.40
CA ILE A 123 -16.91 -13.56 -19.96
C ILE A 123 -17.39 -12.20 -19.44
N ASP A 124 -18.27 -12.24 -18.44
CA ASP A 124 -18.76 -11.05 -17.74
C ASP A 124 -17.78 -10.51 -16.70
N ILE A 125 -17.87 -9.19 -16.46
CA ILE A 125 -17.22 -8.51 -15.34
C ILE A 125 -18.29 -8.08 -14.33
N VAL A 126 -18.19 -8.56 -13.10
CA VAL A 126 -19.13 -8.26 -12.02
C VAL A 126 -18.49 -7.38 -10.96
N TYR A 127 -19.26 -6.42 -10.43
CA TYR A 127 -18.77 -5.50 -9.41
C TYR A 127 -19.12 -5.98 -8.00
N THR A 128 -18.11 -6.14 -7.14
CA THR A 128 -18.30 -6.67 -5.77
C THR A 128 -18.48 -5.58 -4.71
N GLY A 129 -18.27 -4.31 -5.07
CA GLY A 129 -18.27 -3.20 -4.11
C GLY A 129 -16.93 -3.08 -3.36
N LEU A 130 -16.70 -1.91 -2.76
CA LEU A 130 -15.51 -1.62 -1.97
C LEU A 130 -15.55 -2.35 -0.63
N ARG A 131 -14.43 -2.99 -0.27
CA ARG A 131 -14.27 -3.55 1.08
C ARG A 131 -13.96 -2.44 2.09
N PRO A 132 -14.27 -2.64 3.39
CA PRO A 132 -13.90 -1.69 4.44
C PRO A 132 -12.41 -1.33 4.40
N GLY A 133 -12.13 -0.02 4.43
CA GLY A 133 -10.77 0.53 4.38
C GLY A 133 -10.12 0.56 2.99
N GLU A 134 -10.74 -0.02 1.95
CA GLU A 134 -10.22 0.00 0.58
C GLU A 134 -10.44 1.37 -0.08
N LYS A 135 -9.40 1.90 -0.74
CA LYS A 135 -9.44 3.19 -1.43
C LYS A 135 -9.81 3.01 -2.91
N LEU A 136 -10.57 3.95 -3.46
CA LEU A 136 -10.89 3.97 -4.89
C LEU A 136 -9.64 4.27 -5.73
N PHE A 137 -8.82 5.22 -5.27
CA PHE A 137 -7.54 5.60 -5.85
C PHE A 137 -6.41 5.32 -4.85
N GLU A 138 -5.27 4.86 -5.37
CA GLU A 138 -4.08 4.64 -4.56
C GLU A 138 -3.31 5.95 -4.35
N GLU A 139 -2.82 6.17 -3.15
CA GLU A 139 -2.02 7.34 -2.77
C GLU A 139 -0.60 6.89 -2.46
N LEU A 140 0.39 7.34 -3.23
CA LEU A 140 1.81 7.08 -2.96
C LEU A 140 2.39 8.10 -1.97
N LEU A 141 1.75 9.27 -1.84
CA LEU A 141 2.13 10.39 -0.99
C LEU A 141 0.96 10.86 -0.13
N MET A 142 1.25 11.58 0.95
CA MET A 142 0.22 12.35 1.67
C MET A 142 -0.11 13.61 0.90
N ALA A 143 -1.31 14.16 1.12
CA ALA A 143 -1.63 15.50 0.66
C ALA A 143 -0.68 16.56 1.26
N GLU A 144 -0.20 16.37 2.50
CA GLU A 144 0.75 17.28 3.14
C GLU A 144 2.23 16.95 2.85
N GLU A 145 2.54 15.71 2.45
CA GLU A 145 3.89 15.26 2.11
C GLU A 145 4.14 15.59 0.62
N GLY A 146 4.65 16.80 0.35
CA GLY A 146 5.23 17.09 -0.96
C GLY A 146 6.46 16.23 -1.25
N THR A 147 6.98 16.32 -2.47
CA THR A 147 8.25 15.69 -2.86
C THR A 147 9.25 16.72 -3.32
N VAL A 148 10.53 16.35 -3.20
CA VAL A 148 11.63 17.02 -3.89
C VAL A 148 12.31 16.02 -4.82
N GLU A 149 12.94 16.54 -5.87
CA GLU A 149 13.69 15.71 -6.81
C GLU A 149 14.91 15.06 -6.15
N SER A 150 15.24 13.86 -6.58
CA SER A 150 16.54 13.24 -6.31
C SER A 150 17.42 13.33 -7.57
N PRO A 151 18.71 12.97 -7.51
CA PRO A 151 19.56 12.84 -8.69
C PRO A 151 19.08 11.82 -9.73
N HIS A 152 18.07 10.99 -9.42
CA HIS A 152 17.50 9.99 -10.32
C HIS A 152 16.08 10.39 -10.73
N GLU A 153 15.82 10.47 -12.03
CA GLU A 153 14.58 11.01 -12.62
C GLU A 153 13.30 10.30 -12.16
N LYS A 154 13.36 8.99 -11.94
CA LYS A 154 12.21 8.18 -11.46
C LYS A 154 12.14 8.02 -9.93
N ILE A 155 12.97 8.72 -9.17
CA ILE A 155 13.02 8.57 -7.70
C ILE A 155 12.89 9.96 -7.08
N PHE A 156 11.84 10.15 -6.30
CA PHE A 156 11.58 11.38 -5.55
C PHE A 156 11.84 11.16 -4.06
N ILE A 157 12.13 12.23 -3.34
CA ILE A 157 12.30 12.21 -1.88
C ILE A 157 11.05 12.81 -1.26
N ALA A 158 10.36 12.04 -0.42
CA ALA A 158 9.21 12.54 0.32
C ALA A 158 9.67 13.56 1.38
N ASN A 159 8.96 14.68 1.48
CA ASN A 159 9.08 15.60 2.60
C ASN A 159 8.48 14.94 3.84
N GLN A 160 9.22 14.94 4.94
CA GLN A 160 8.78 14.28 6.16
C GLN A 160 9.08 15.12 7.39
N ASN A 161 8.12 15.10 8.31
CA ASN A 161 8.30 15.70 9.63
C ASN A 161 9.31 14.91 10.46
N GLY A 162 9.86 15.55 11.49
CA GLY A 162 10.69 14.90 12.49
C GLY A 162 9.97 13.74 13.19
N ILE A 163 10.75 12.84 13.78
CA ILE A 163 10.22 11.80 14.67
C ILE A 163 10.14 12.40 16.07
N ASP A 164 9.00 12.19 16.72
CA ASP A 164 8.76 12.55 18.11
C ASP A 164 9.76 11.82 19.02
N GLU A 165 10.36 12.52 19.99
CA GLU A 165 11.33 11.95 20.95
C GLU A 165 10.73 10.77 21.73
N SER A 166 9.41 10.78 21.97
CA SER A 166 8.69 9.70 22.65
C SER A 166 8.37 8.48 21.76
N PHE A 167 8.85 8.46 20.50
CA PHE A 167 8.52 7.40 19.55
C PHE A 167 8.94 6.00 20.02
N GLU A 168 10.12 5.87 20.62
CA GLU A 168 10.63 4.56 21.08
C GLU A 168 9.77 4.01 22.22
N GLU A 169 9.41 4.85 23.19
CA GLU A 169 8.54 4.47 24.31
C GLU A 169 7.15 4.04 23.81
N LYS A 170 6.58 4.78 22.85
CA LYS A 170 5.29 4.44 22.22
C LYS A 170 5.38 3.13 21.45
N LEU A 171 6.49 2.87 20.76
CA LEU A 171 6.71 1.62 20.02
C LEU A 171 6.84 0.41 20.96
N GLU A 172 7.59 0.54 22.05
CA GLU A 172 7.69 -0.50 23.07
C GLU A 172 6.34 -0.79 23.73
N TYR A 173 5.54 0.25 23.99
CA TYR A 173 4.19 0.08 24.49
C TYR A 173 3.29 -0.63 23.47
N LEU A 174 3.34 -0.26 22.19
CA LEU A 174 2.61 -0.96 21.13
C LEU A 174 2.96 -2.45 21.09
N LEU A 175 4.24 -2.80 21.19
CA LEU A 175 4.69 -4.20 21.18
C LEU A 175 4.15 -5.00 22.38
N ARG A 176 4.08 -4.39 23.56
CA ARG A 176 3.50 -5.02 24.76
C ARG A 176 2.00 -5.27 24.58
N VAL A 177 1.24 -4.23 24.24
CA VAL A 177 -0.22 -4.35 24.05
C VAL A 177 -0.57 -5.35 22.93
N ALA A 178 0.25 -5.41 21.87
CA ALA A 178 0.07 -6.38 20.80
C ALA A 178 0.24 -7.85 21.25
N GLN A 179 0.99 -8.11 22.33
CA GLN A 179 1.11 -9.45 22.92
C GLN A 179 -0.11 -9.80 23.78
N ASP A 180 -0.67 -8.81 24.48
CA ASP A 180 -1.82 -8.98 25.37
C ASP A 180 -3.16 -9.14 24.61
N GLY A 181 -3.21 -8.70 23.35
CA GLY A 181 -4.30 -8.99 22.41
C GLY A 181 -5.51 -8.06 22.49
N ASP A 182 -5.43 -6.93 23.20
CA ASP A 182 -6.51 -5.93 23.24
C ASP A 182 -6.55 -5.10 21.94
N LYS A 183 -7.53 -5.40 21.10
CA LYS A 183 -7.72 -4.72 19.80
C LYS A 183 -7.93 -3.21 19.95
N GLU A 184 -8.71 -2.76 20.92
CA GLU A 184 -9.05 -1.34 21.07
C GLU A 184 -7.82 -0.56 21.55
N GLU A 185 -7.06 -1.15 22.48
CA GLU A 185 -5.82 -0.58 22.96
C GLU A 185 -4.77 -0.51 21.84
N ILE A 186 -4.61 -1.58 21.03
CA ILE A 186 -3.73 -1.56 19.84
C ILE A 186 -4.10 -0.42 18.89
N LEU A 187 -5.39 -0.25 18.57
CA LEU A 187 -5.84 0.81 17.66
C LEU A 187 -5.59 2.20 18.24
N SER A 188 -5.77 2.37 19.56
CA SER A 188 -5.47 3.60 20.28
C SER A 188 -3.99 3.96 20.19
N VAL A 189 -3.10 3.00 20.48
CA VAL A 189 -1.64 3.23 20.42
C VAL A 189 -1.15 3.48 19.00
N ILE A 190 -1.69 2.77 17.99
CA ILE A 190 -1.40 3.06 16.58
C ILE A 190 -1.78 4.49 16.24
N LYS A 191 -2.93 4.99 16.70
CA LYS A 191 -3.38 6.36 16.47
C LYS A 191 -2.52 7.40 17.19
N MET A 192 -1.96 7.06 18.36
CA MET A 192 -0.99 7.92 19.06
C MET A 192 0.32 8.07 18.28
N ILE A 193 0.81 6.97 17.68
CA ILE A 193 2.07 6.97 16.89
C ILE A 193 1.84 7.61 15.51
N VAL A 194 0.69 7.34 14.90
CA VAL A 194 0.31 7.82 13.58
C VAL A 194 -1.01 8.60 13.69
N PRO A 195 -0.97 9.90 14.05
CA PRO A 195 -2.17 10.71 14.24
C PRO A 195 -3.08 10.81 13.01
N THR A 196 -2.52 10.60 11.82
CA THR A 196 -3.26 10.59 10.56
C THR A 196 -3.96 9.26 10.27
N PHE A 197 -3.75 8.24 11.10
CA PHE A 197 -4.47 6.97 11.00
C PHE A 197 -5.95 7.20 11.27
N ARG A 198 -6.77 6.93 10.26
CA ARG A 198 -8.22 6.96 10.36
C ARG A 198 -8.73 5.55 10.14
N ALA A 199 -8.86 4.79 11.22
CA ALA A 199 -9.65 3.57 11.19
C ALA A 199 -11.07 3.95 10.73
N ARG A 200 -11.51 3.45 9.57
CA ARG A 200 -12.93 3.53 9.22
C ARG A 200 -13.64 2.53 10.14
N LEU A 201 -14.29 3.06 11.17
CA LEU A 201 -15.10 2.30 12.11
C LEU A 201 -16.36 1.79 11.38
N GLU A 202 -16.29 0.59 10.83
CA GLU A 202 -17.47 -0.29 10.68
C GLU A 202 -17.02 -1.72 10.99
N ASP A 203 -16.59 -1.93 12.23
CA ASP A 203 -16.22 -3.23 12.79
C ASP A 203 -17.27 -3.77 13.79
N SER A 204 -18.51 -3.24 13.79
CA SER A 204 -19.53 -3.58 14.80
C SER A 204 -20.92 -3.98 14.29
N ALA A 205 -21.12 -4.29 13.01
CA ALA A 205 -22.41 -4.82 12.54
C ALA A 205 -22.28 -5.76 11.34
N MET A 206 -21.63 -6.92 11.52
CA MET A 206 -22.04 -8.10 10.76
C MET A 206 -23.21 -8.74 11.50
N ASP A 207 -24.39 -8.31 11.06
CA ASP A 207 -25.69 -8.89 11.34
C ASP A 207 -25.65 -10.41 11.05
N ILE A 208 -25.66 -11.22 12.12
CA ILE A 208 -25.66 -12.69 12.08
C ILE A 208 -27.04 -13.22 11.58
N SER A 209 -27.96 -12.35 11.18
CA SER A 209 -29.32 -12.74 10.76
C SER A 209 -29.49 -13.12 9.28
N ARG A 210 -28.42 -13.13 8.45
CA ARG A 210 -28.54 -13.45 6.99
C ARG A 210 -28.06 -14.83 6.56
N LEU A 211 -27.93 -15.78 7.49
CA LEU A 211 -27.76 -17.20 7.18
C LEU A 211 -28.86 -18.05 7.85
N SER A 212 -30.11 -17.74 7.51
CA SER A 212 -31.25 -18.65 7.68
C SER A 212 -32.00 -18.77 6.37
#